data_AF-A0A432QJK4-F1
#
_entry.id   AF-A0A432QJK4-F1
#
_cell.length_a   1.000
_cell.length_b   1.000
_cell.length_c   1.000
_cell.angle_alpha   90.00
_cell.angle_beta   90.00
_cell.angle_gamma   90.00
#
_symmetry.space_group_name_H-M   'P 1'
#
loop_
_entity.id
_entity.type
_entity.pdbx_description
1 polymer ?
#
loop_
_entity_poly.entity_id
_entity_poly.type
_entity_poly.pdbx_seq_one_letter_code
_entity_poly.pdbx_strand_id
1 'polypeptide(L)'
;ASKAYKAWQMHKENIMLQSADWLKILADNPAIPLCVAGDFNQTRDGNKGGYGTTDCRNLLTQALEICNLCCVSEEDFGKNGKLHKDPKKGYPRRNIDHICLSKSLLDNLEYIFIGAWDQFTENGQYMSDHNGVFVDFTLKEKVERSPTG
;
A
#
# COMPACT_ATOMS: atom_id res chain seq x y z
N ALA A 1 -10.03 27.64 23.95
CA ALA A 1 -9.96 27.48 22.49
C ALA A 1 -9.62 26.02 22.19
N SER A 2 -10.49 25.26 21.53
CA SER A 2 -10.11 23.94 21.04
C SER A 2 -8.96 24.14 20.05
N LYS A 3 -7.82 23.47 20.26
CA LYS A 3 -6.78 23.44 19.23
C LYS A 3 -7.38 22.73 18.02
N ALA A 4 -7.72 23.47 16.98
CA ALA A 4 -8.07 22.88 15.70
C ALA A 4 -6.81 22.19 15.17
N TYR A 5 -6.77 20.86 15.24
CA TYR A 5 -5.66 20.08 14.70
C TYR A 5 -5.61 20.31 13.19
N LYS A 6 -4.43 20.60 12.65
CA LYS A 6 -4.24 20.62 11.20
C LYS A 6 -4.33 19.18 10.69
N ALA A 7 -4.96 18.95 9.54
CA ALA A 7 -5.17 17.61 8.99
C ALA A 7 -3.89 16.75 8.91
N TRP A 8 -2.74 17.37 8.58
CA TRP A 8 -1.45 16.67 8.54
C TRP A 8 -0.94 16.24 9.92
N GLN A 9 -1.32 16.91 11.01
CA GLN A 9 -0.96 16.50 12.38
C GLN A 9 -1.72 15.23 12.75
N MET A 10 -3.03 15.20 12.48
CA MET A 10 -3.84 13.99 12.68
C MET A 10 -3.33 12.84 11.82
N HIS A 11 -2.91 13.11 10.57
CA HIS A 11 -2.34 12.07 9.72
C HIS A 11 -1.05 11.47 10.30
N LYS A 12 -0.15 12.29 10.86
CA LYS A 12 1.04 11.78 11.58
C LYS A 12 0.65 10.90 12.77
N GLU A 13 -0.31 11.33 13.57
CA GLU A 13 -0.83 10.55 14.71
C GLU A 13 -1.43 9.22 14.26
N ASN A 14 -2.23 9.23 13.18
CA ASN A 14 -2.82 8.02 12.62
C ASN A 14 -1.76 7.03 12.11
N ILE A 15 -0.68 7.49 11.48
CA ILE A 15 0.42 6.61 11.05
C ILE A 15 1.08 5.93 12.27
N MET A 16 1.30 6.69 13.36
CA MET A 16 1.89 6.12 14.58
C MET A 16 0.95 5.09 15.25
N LEU A 17 -0.35 5.39 15.32
CA LEU A 17 -1.35 4.46 15.86
C LEU A 17 -1.44 3.18 15.02
N GLN A 18 -1.52 3.31 13.70
CA GLN A 18 -1.51 2.17 12.79
C GLN A 18 -0.24 1.32 12.95
N SER A 19 0.93 1.96 13.07
CA SER A 19 2.19 1.24 13.31
C SER A 19 2.16 0.44 14.61
N ALA A 20 1.62 1.01 15.68
CA ALA A 20 1.48 0.32 16.97
C ALA A 20 0.51 -0.87 16.86
N ASP A 21 -0.60 -0.72 16.13
CA ASP A 21 -1.55 -1.81 15.89
C ASP A 21 -0.92 -2.93 15.07
N TRP A 22 -0.16 -2.62 14.01
CA TRP A 22 0.55 -3.64 13.22
C TRP A 22 1.58 -4.40 14.05
N LEU A 23 2.36 -3.68 14.88
CA LEU A 23 3.31 -4.32 15.80
C LEU A 23 2.61 -5.25 16.78
N LYS A 24 1.48 -4.82 17.34
CA LYS A 24 0.68 -5.65 18.23
C LYS A 24 0.18 -6.92 17.52
N ILE A 25 -0.37 -6.79 16.31
CA ILE A 25 -0.84 -7.94 15.52
C ILE A 25 0.30 -8.93 15.26
N LEU A 26 1.47 -8.44 14.87
CA LEU A 26 2.67 -9.26 14.62
C LEU A 26 3.17 -9.95 15.89
N ALA A 27 3.18 -9.24 17.03
CA ALA A 27 3.61 -9.80 18.31
C ALA A 27 2.64 -10.87 18.83
N ASP A 28 1.33 -10.64 18.66
CA ASP A 28 0.28 -11.56 19.09
C ASP A 28 0.18 -12.79 18.13
N ASN A 29 0.71 -12.68 16.91
CA ASN A 29 0.62 -13.72 15.86
C ASN A 29 1.94 -13.94 15.09
N PRO A 30 3.06 -14.32 15.75
CA PRO A 30 4.40 -14.31 15.14
C PRO A 30 4.58 -15.31 13.98
N ALA A 31 3.74 -16.35 13.89
CA ALA A 31 3.78 -17.34 12.82
C ALA A 31 2.89 -16.98 11.62
N ILE A 32 2.06 -15.95 11.72
CA ILE A 32 1.10 -15.58 10.68
C ILE A 32 1.65 -14.36 9.93
N PRO A 33 1.90 -14.47 8.62
CA PRO A 33 2.32 -13.32 7.82
C PRO A 33 1.24 -12.24 7.79
N LEU A 34 1.64 -10.98 7.92
CA LEU A 34 0.74 -9.83 7.86
C LEU A 34 0.64 -9.29 6.42
N CYS A 35 -0.58 -8.95 6.02
CA CYS A 35 -0.93 -8.17 4.85
C CYS A 35 -1.82 -6.99 5.31
N VAL A 36 -1.45 -5.77 4.94
CA VAL A 36 -2.22 -4.56 5.23
C VAL A 36 -2.58 -3.91 3.91
N ALA A 37 -3.88 -3.74 3.65
CA ALA A 37 -4.39 -3.04 2.48
C ALA A 37 -5.40 -1.98 2.91
N GLY A 38 -5.30 -0.76 2.36
CA GLY A 38 -6.25 0.30 2.66
C GLY A 38 -5.80 1.66 2.16
N ASP A 39 -6.53 2.71 2.55
CA ASP A 39 -6.23 4.10 2.25
C ASP A 39 -5.18 4.66 3.22
N PHE A 40 -3.96 4.91 2.73
CA PHE A 40 -2.88 5.48 3.53
C PHE A 40 -2.86 7.02 3.46
N ASN A 41 -3.78 7.65 2.73
CA ASN A 41 -3.91 9.09 2.60
C ASN A 41 -2.62 9.79 2.14
N GLN A 42 -1.82 9.11 1.32
CA GLN A 42 -0.64 9.70 0.69
C GLN A 42 -0.20 8.87 -0.50
N THR A 43 0.32 9.52 -1.54
CA THR A 43 0.91 8.79 -2.67
C THR A 43 2.30 8.25 -2.28
N ARG A 44 2.80 7.22 -2.97
CA ARG A 44 4.14 6.67 -2.72
C ARG A 44 4.98 6.38 -3.97
N ASP A 45 4.49 6.81 -5.12
CA ASP A 45 5.08 6.74 -6.46
C ASP A 45 6.36 7.58 -6.69
N GLY A 46 6.96 8.17 -5.65
CA GLY A 46 8.18 8.98 -5.74
C GLY A 46 8.05 10.32 -6.49
N ASN A 47 6.90 10.59 -7.13
CA ASN A 47 6.67 11.78 -7.93
C ASN A 47 6.36 13.02 -7.07
N LYS A 48 6.81 14.19 -7.53
CA LYS A 48 6.49 15.49 -6.90
C LYS A 48 5.00 15.82 -6.98
N GLY A 49 4.49 16.66 -6.06
CA GLY A 49 3.13 17.20 -6.13
C GLY A 49 1.99 16.20 -5.86
N GLY A 50 2.26 15.11 -5.14
CA GLY A 50 1.26 14.11 -4.76
C GLY A 50 0.54 14.45 -3.46
N TYR A 51 -0.57 13.77 -3.19
CA TYR A 51 -1.27 13.88 -1.90
C TYR A 51 -0.39 13.35 -0.76
N GLY A 52 -0.42 14.00 0.40
CA GLY A 52 0.44 13.72 1.57
C GLY A 52 1.70 14.58 1.64
N THR A 53 2.24 14.76 2.85
CA THR A 53 3.46 15.55 3.09
C THR A 53 4.71 14.67 3.07
N THR A 54 5.89 15.24 2.79
CA THR A 54 7.16 14.50 2.84
C THR A 54 7.39 13.86 4.21
N ASP A 55 7.09 14.59 5.28
CA ASP A 55 7.21 14.06 6.65
C ASP A 55 6.33 12.83 6.89
N CYS A 56 5.08 12.86 6.42
CA CYS A 56 4.16 11.72 6.58
C CYS A 56 4.62 10.51 5.78
N ARG A 57 5.19 10.73 4.58
CA ARG A 57 5.72 9.63 3.76
C ARG A 57 6.92 8.98 4.43
N ASN A 58 7.82 9.79 4.97
CA ASN A 58 8.99 9.32 5.72
C ASN A 58 8.58 8.60 7.00
N LEU A 59 7.59 9.13 7.72
CA LEU A 59 7.06 8.50 8.93
C LEU A 59 6.43 7.14 8.62
N LEU A 60 5.65 7.04 7.54
CA LEU A 60 5.11 5.75 7.10
C LEU A 60 6.21 4.79 6.65
N THR A 61 7.23 5.25 5.93
CA THR A 61 8.39 4.42 5.57
C THR A 61 9.02 3.80 6.83
N GLN A 62 9.27 4.60 7.86
CA GLN A 62 9.82 4.12 9.13
C GLN A 62 8.89 3.14 9.83
N ALA A 63 7.58 3.42 9.85
CA ALA A 63 6.58 2.52 10.43
C ALA A 63 6.56 1.15 9.73
N LEU A 64 6.61 1.13 8.40
CA LEU A 64 6.67 -0.11 7.62
C LEU A 64 7.98 -0.87 7.89
N GLU A 65 9.12 -0.18 7.95
CA GLU A 65 10.41 -0.78 8.27
C GLU A 65 10.43 -1.44 9.65
N ILE A 66 9.93 -0.74 10.69
CA ILE A 66 9.82 -1.25 12.06
C ILE A 66 8.93 -2.50 12.12
N CYS A 67 7.82 -2.51 11.37
CA CYS A 67 6.90 -3.65 11.30
C CYS A 67 7.37 -4.75 10.33
N ASN A 68 8.56 -4.63 9.73
CA ASN A 68 9.06 -5.52 8.69
C ASN A 68 8.05 -5.73 7.54
N LEU A 69 7.34 -4.67 7.17
CA LEU A 69 6.40 -4.60 6.05
C LEU A 69 7.07 -3.93 4.85
N CYS A 70 6.64 -4.30 3.65
CA CYS A 70 7.05 -3.70 2.39
C CYS A 70 5.80 -3.30 1.60
N CYS A 71 5.71 -2.03 1.19
CA CYS A 71 4.64 -1.57 0.32
C CYS A 71 4.91 -2.05 -1.10
N VAL A 72 4.07 -2.95 -1.62
CA VAL A 72 4.26 -3.53 -2.97
C VAL A 72 3.64 -2.67 -4.07
N SER A 73 2.90 -1.63 -3.70
CA SER A 73 2.09 -0.80 -4.61
C SER A 73 2.59 0.65 -4.70
N GLU A 74 3.92 0.83 -4.62
CA GLU A 74 4.58 2.13 -4.70
C GLU A 74 4.93 2.56 -6.13
N GLU A 75 4.57 1.79 -7.15
CA GLU A 75 4.87 2.19 -8.54
C GLU A 75 3.97 3.33 -9.04
N ASP A 76 4.45 4.05 -10.05
CA ASP A 76 3.63 5.01 -10.79
C ASP A 76 2.74 4.26 -11.79
N PHE A 77 1.54 3.86 -11.34
CA PHE A 77 0.57 3.14 -12.17
C PHE A 77 0.16 3.90 -13.43
N GLY A 78 0.13 5.24 -13.41
CA GLY A 78 -0.21 6.04 -14.58
C GLY A 78 0.89 5.98 -15.65
N LYS A 79 2.15 6.14 -15.22
CA LYS A 79 3.31 6.03 -16.11
C LYS A 79 3.52 4.61 -16.64
N ASN A 80 3.16 3.59 -15.85
CA ASN A 80 3.29 2.19 -16.22
C ASN A 80 2.09 1.65 -17.02
N GLY A 81 1.14 2.50 -17.40
CA GLY A 81 -0.01 2.12 -18.24
C GLY A 81 -1.05 1.26 -17.54
N LYS A 82 -1.05 1.23 -16.21
CA LYS A 82 -2.02 0.51 -15.37
C LYS A 82 -3.23 1.38 -15.00
N LEU A 83 -3.08 2.71 -15.08
CA LEU A 83 -4.17 3.67 -14.93
C LEU A 83 -4.23 4.60 -16.14
N HIS A 84 -5.44 4.92 -16.56
CA HIS A 84 -5.71 5.74 -17.73
C HIS A 84 -5.94 7.19 -17.33
N LYS A 85 -5.89 8.08 -18.35
CA LYS A 85 -6.23 9.48 -18.15
C LYS A 85 -7.71 9.59 -17.80
N ASP A 86 -8.01 10.23 -16.67
CA ASP A 86 -9.39 10.56 -16.30
C ASP A 86 -10.03 11.39 -17.43
N PRO A 87 -11.18 10.99 -18.00
CA PRO A 87 -11.79 11.69 -19.14
C PRO A 87 -12.12 13.16 -18.88
N LYS A 88 -12.30 13.56 -17.61
CA LYS A 88 -12.61 14.93 -17.22
C LYS A 88 -11.34 15.73 -16.90
N LYS A 89 -10.33 15.11 -16.30
CA LYS A 89 -9.12 15.81 -15.83
C LYS A 89 -7.95 15.76 -16.81
N GLY A 90 -7.92 14.77 -17.70
CA GLY A 90 -6.87 14.59 -18.71
C GLY A 90 -5.56 13.98 -18.18
N TYR A 91 -5.51 13.53 -16.93
CA TYR A 91 -4.36 12.86 -16.32
C TYR A 91 -4.80 11.68 -15.42
N PRO A 92 -3.97 10.65 -15.24
CA PRO A 92 -4.29 9.54 -14.35
C PRO A 92 -4.35 10.00 -12.89
N ARG A 93 -5.33 9.50 -12.14
CA ARG A 93 -5.40 9.73 -10.69
C ARG A 93 -4.28 8.93 -10.02
N ARG A 94 -3.48 9.60 -9.20
CA ARG A 94 -2.41 8.94 -8.44
C ARG A 94 -3.00 8.17 -7.26
N ASN A 95 -2.41 7.01 -6.98
CA ASN A 95 -2.88 6.10 -5.95
C ASN A 95 -2.49 6.57 -4.56
N ILE A 96 -3.42 6.45 -3.60
CA ILE A 96 -3.20 6.69 -2.16
C ILE A 96 -3.54 5.45 -1.32
N ASP A 97 -4.26 4.50 -1.92
CA ASP A 97 -4.51 3.18 -1.40
C ASP A 97 -3.30 2.30 -1.65
N HIS A 98 -2.84 1.60 -0.62
CA HIS A 98 -1.62 0.80 -0.72
C HIS A 98 -1.81 -0.57 -0.10
N ILE A 99 -1.07 -1.52 -0.66
CA ILE A 99 -0.93 -2.89 -0.15
C ILE A 99 0.50 -3.05 0.38
N CYS A 100 0.61 -3.46 1.64
CA CYS A 100 1.87 -3.72 2.33
C CYS A 100 1.90 -5.17 2.82
N LEU A 101 2.94 -5.89 2.45
CA LEU A 101 3.14 -7.31 2.80
C LEU A 101 4.32 -7.44 3.76
N SER A 102 4.21 -8.32 4.75
CA SER A 102 5.36 -8.70 5.57
C SER A 102 6.48 -9.30 4.70
N LYS A 103 7.73 -8.99 5.01
CA LYS A 103 8.86 -9.52 4.23
C LYS A 103 8.92 -11.05 4.26
N SER A 104 8.55 -11.66 5.38
CA SER A 104 8.41 -13.12 5.48
C SER A 104 7.34 -13.68 4.53
N LEU A 105 6.25 -12.96 4.27
CA LEU A 105 5.30 -13.35 3.23
C LEU A 105 5.95 -13.29 1.86
N LEU A 106 6.55 -12.14 1.52
CA LEU A 106 7.21 -11.90 0.23
C LEU A 106 8.25 -12.98 -0.10
N ASP A 107 9.02 -13.43 0.89
CA ASP A 107 10.02 -14.49 0.72
C ASP A 107 9.41 -15.84 0.29
N ASN A 108 8.12 -16.05 0.54
CA ASN A 108 7.37 -17.25 0.19
C ASN A 108 6.47 -17.08 -1.05
N LEU A 109 6.49 -15.91 -1.70
CA LEU A 109 5.70 -15.65 -2.91
C LEU A 109 6.51 -15.86 -4.18
N GLU A 110 5.83 -16.29 -5.23
CA GLU A 110 6.33 -16.32 -6.61
C GLU A 110 5.26 -15.76 -7.58
N TYR A 111 5.68 -15.36 -8.78
CA TYR A 111 4.82 -14.71 -9.80
C TYR A 111 4.01 -13.53 -9.25
N ILE A 112 4.68 -12.60 -8.54
CA ILE A 112 4.03 -11.44 -7.94
C ILE A 112 3.70 -10.41 -9.04
N PHE A 113 2.42 -10.13 -9.25
CA PHE A 113 1.92 -9.14 -10.18
C PHE A 113 1.08 -8.09 -9.45
N ILE A 114 1.46 -6.82 -9.60
CA ILE A 114 0.81 -5.70 -8.93
C ILE A 114 0.07 -4.91 -10.00
N GLY A 115 -1.20 -4.59 -9.75
CA GLY A 115 -2.01 -3.88 -10.71
C GLY A 115 -2.93 -2.86 -10.05
N ALA A 116 -3.57 -2.06 -10.91
CA ALA A 116 -4.56 -1.08 -10.53
C ALA A 116 -5.64 -1.02 -11.60
N TRP A 117 -6.80 -0.48 -11.25
CA TRP A 117 -7.84 -0.13 -12.21
C TRP A 117 -8.42 1.24 -11.90
N ASP A 118 -8.92 1.89 -12.93
CA ASP A 118 -9.39 3.26 -12.85
C ASP A 118 -10.61 3.40 -11.92
N GLN A 119 -10.74 4.60 -11.36
CA GLN A 119 -11.89 5.06 -10.61
C GLN A 119 -13.15 5.30 -11.47
N PHE A 120 -13.10 4.88 -12.74
CA PHE A 120 -14.14 5.01 -13.75
C PHE A 120 -14.18 3.75 -14.65
N THR A 121 -15.33 3.49 -15.28
CA THR A 121 -15.50 2.39 -16.24
C THR A 121 -14.81 2.67 -17.57
N GLU A 122 -14.67 1.67 -18.45
CA GLU A 122 -14.13 1.85 -19.81
C GLU A 122 -14.83 2.95 -20.62
N ASN A 123 -16.13 3.18 -20.36
CA ASN A 123 -16.92 4.25 -20.99
C ASN A 123 -16.78 5.62 -20.28
N GLY A 124 -15.87 5.74 -19.32
CA GLY A 124 -15.61 6.96 -18.57
C GLY A 124 -16.66 7.28 -17.48
N GLN A 125 -17.49 6.32 -17.09
CA GLN A 125 -18.47 6.54 -16.02
C GLN A 125 -17.77 6.47 -14.66
N TYR A 126 -17.90 7.53 -13.86
CA TYR A 126 -17.30 7.63 -12.55
C TYR A 126 -17.87 6.58 -11.58
N MET A 127 -16.98 5.88 -10.86
CA MET A 127 -17.34 4.81 -9.90
C MET A 127 -16.97 5.16 -8.46
N SER A 128 -15.82 5.78 -8.26
CA SER A 128 -15.27 6.10 -6.93
C SER A 128 -14.31 7.30 -7.02
N ASP A 129 -14.02 7.97 -5.92
CA ASP A 129 -12.90 8.93 -5.83
C ASP A 129 -11.54 8.24 -5.64
N HIS A 130 -11.52 6.92 -5.49
CA HIS A 130 -10.34 6.08 -5.40
C HIS A 130 -10.17 5.17 -6.62
N ASN A 131 -8.92 4.90 -6.99
CA ASN A 131 -8.60 3.80 -7.90
C ASN A 131 -8.74 2.48 -7.14
N GLY A 132 -8.85 1.37 -7.87
CA GLY A 132 -8.56 0.07 -7.29
C GLY A 132 -7.10 -0.30 -7.39
N VAL A 133 -6.62 -1.11 -6.46
CA VAL A 133 -5.27 -1.69 -6.44
C VAL A 133 -5.36 -3.16 -6.03
N PHE A 134 -4.53 -4.00 -6.64
CA PHE A 134 -4.46 -5.42 -6.30
C PHE A 134 -3.02 -5.95 -6.38
N VAL A 135 -2.83 -7.10 -5.74
CA VAL A 135 -1.64 -7.93 -5.88
C VAL A 135 -2.07 -9.37 -6.10
N ASP A 136 -1.62 -9.94 -7.21
CA ASP A 136 -1.77 -11.35 -7.53
C ASP A 136 -0.42 -12.04 -7.32
N PHE A 137 -0.45 -13.24 -6.76
CA PHE A 137 0.73 -14.02 -6.50
C PHE A 137 0.38 -15.50 -6.34
N THR A 138 1.41 -16.33 -6.35
CA THR A 138 1.32 -17.74 -5.98
C THR A 138 2.28 -18.02 -4.83
N LEU A 139 2.03 -19.09 -4.09
CA LEU A 139 2.91 -19.53 -3.01
C LEU A 139 3.97 -20.46 -3.58
N LYS A 140 5.22 -20.26 -3.18
CA LYS A 140 6.31 -21.20 -3.50
C LYS A 140 5.93 -22.59 -3.01
N GLU A 141 6.14 -23.60 -3.84
CA GLU A 141 6.00 -24.99 -3.41
C GLU A 141 6.97 -25.28 -2.25
N LYS A 142 6.46 -25.90 -1.19
CA LYS A 142 7.32 -26.41 -0.13
C LYS A 142 8.06 -27.63 -0.68
N VAL A 143 9.36 -27.52 -0.88
CA VAL A 143 10.21 -28.70 -1.12
C VAL A 143 10.21 -29.52 0.18
N GLU A 144 9.41 -30.59 0.23
CA GLU A 144 9.52 -31.57 1.30
C GLU A 144 10.92 -32.18 1.25
N ARG A 145 11.72 -31.94 2.28
CA ARG A 145 12.95 -32.70 2.46
C ARG A 145 12.55 -34.11 2.87
N SER A 146 12.81 -35.09 1.99
CA SER A 146 12.73 -36.49 2.34
C SER A 146 13.53 -36.74 3.63
N PRO A 147 12.99 -37.50 4.61
CA PRO A 147 13.79 -37.90 5.75
C PRO A 147 14.92 -38.77 5.21
N THR A 148 16.16 -38.30 5.30
CA THR A 148 17.31 -39.17 5.13
C THR A 148 17.26 -40.18 6.27
N GLY A 149 16.98 -41.44 5.92
CA GLY A 149 17.00 -42.59 6.83
C GLY A 149 18.40 -42.98 7.27
#